data_AF-A0A1Q3H1D0-F1
#
_entry.id   AF-A0A1Q3H1D0-F1
#
_cell.length_a   1.000
_cell.length_b   1.000
_cell.length_c   1.000
_cell.angle_alpha   90.00
_cell.angle_beta   90.00
_cell.angle_gamma   90.00
#
_symmetry.space_group_name_H-M   'P 1'
#
loop_
_entity.id
_entity.type
_entity.pdbx_description
1 polymer ?
#
loop_
_entity_poly.entity_id
_entity_poly.type
_entity_poly.pdbx_seq_one_letter_code
_entity_poly.pdbx_strand_id
1 'polypeptide(L)'
;MNHSVKCPDCQSEKIVIHGYERLSLLCVSCALVFTPELAIVKPDTEGNLRRLMFMTKQISSSATLALYRDLTGRSKAEAKKFVEGITFESIKITKA
;
A
#
# COMPACT_ATOMS: atom_id res chain seq x y z
N MET A 1 17.58 4.00 9.95
CA MET A 1 17.28 4.26 8.52
C MET A 1 15.96 5.00 8.45
N ASN A 2 15.92 6.20 7.87
CA ASN A 2 14.65 6.87 7.55
C ASN A 2 14.14 6.25 6.24
N HIS A 3 13.17 5.33 6.34
CA HIS A 3 12.50 4.78 5.17
C HIS A 3 11.54 5.84 4.64
N SER A 4 11.90 6.48 3.53
CA SER A 4 11.00 7.35 2.77
C SER A 4 10.05 6.46 1.96
N VAL A 5 8.76 6.49 2.28
CA VAL A 5 7.73 5.75 1.52
C VAL A 5 7.23 6.64 0.39
N LYS A 6 7.25 6.11 -0.83
CA LYS A 6 6.74 6.78 -2.03
C LYS A 6 5.24 6.60 -2.17
N CYS A 7 4.59 7.67 -2.62
CA CYS A 7 3.15 7.71 -2.82
C CYS A 7 2.72 6.67 -3.86
N PRO A 8 1.67 5.88 -3.59
CA PRO A 8 1.19 4.87 -4.52
C PRO A 8 0.53 5.45 -5.79
N ASP A 9 0.22 6.75 -5.83
CA ASP A 9 -0.44 7.39 -6.98
C ASP A 9 0.49 8.26 -7.84
N CYS A 10 1.52 8.88 -7.24
CA CYS A 10 2.42 9.80 -7.94
C CYS A 10 3.91 9.57 -7.67
N GLN A 11 4.27 8.55 -6.90
CA GLN A 11 5.65 8.22 -6.49
C GLN A 11 6.40 9.31 -5.70
N SER A 12 5.74 10.40 -5.34
CA SER A 12 6.33 11.43 -4.49
C SER A 12 6.70 10.89 -3.10
N GLU A 13 7.84 11.33 -2.59
CA GLU A 13 8.31 11.06 -1.22
C GLU A 13 7.67 12.01 -0.19
N LYS A 14 6.85 12.97 -0.65
CA LYS A 14 6.17 13.95 0.22
C LYS A 14 4.91 13.35 0.84
N ILE A 15 5.07 12.28 1.61
CA ILE A 15 3.99 11.68 2.42
C ILE A 15 4.11 12.15 3.86
N VAL A 16 2.99 12.58 4.45
CA VAL A 16 2.88 12.98 5.86
C VAL A 16 1.78 12.19 6.55
N ILE A 17 1.87 12.08 7.87
CA ILE A 17 0.75 11.58 8.69
C ILE A 17 -0.37 12.64 8.67
N HIS A 18 -1.60 12.20 8.46
CA HIS A 18 -2.80 13.01 8.40
C HIS A 18 -3.92 12.38 9.23
N GLY A 19 -4.66 13.21 9.95
CA GLY A 19 -5.76 12.78 10.82
C GLY A 19 -5.40 12.78 12.30
N TYR A 20 -6.35 13.22 13.13
CA TYR A 20 -6.19 13.33 14.59
C TYR A 20 -6.71 12.09 15.32
N GLU A 21 -7.75 11.44 14.78
CA GLU A 21 -8.41 10.26 15.38
C GLU A 21 -8.18 8.96 14.61
N ARG A 22 -7.82 9.05 13.32
CA ARG A 22 -7.50 7.91 12.46
C ARG A 22 -6.19 8.14 11.74
N LEU A 23 -5.31 7.15 11.78
CA LEU A 23 -4.03 7.23 11.09
C LEU A 23 -4.26 7.14 9.58
N SER A 24 -4.16 8.27 8.90
CA SER A 24 -4.12 8.35 7.43
C SER A 24 -2.77 8.90 6.97
N LEU A 25 -2.44 8.63 5.72
CA LEU A 25 -1.25 9.15 5.05
C LEU A 25 -1.71 10.12 3.96
N LEU A 26 -1.23 11.36 4.00
CA LEU A 26 -1.48 12.36 2.97
C LEU A 26 -0.25 12.49 2.08
N CYS A 27 -0.41 12.33 0.77
CA CYS A 27 0.59 12.79 -0.18
C CYS A 27 0.38 14.26 -0.51
N VAL A 28 1.32 15.11 -0.12
CA VAL A 28 1.25 16.56 -0.35
C VAL A 28 1.34 16.90 -1.85
N SER A 29 1.90 16.01 -2.67
CA SER A 29 2.06 16.26 -4.11
C SER A 29 0.81 16.02 -4.95
N CYS A 30 -0.01 15.01 -4.61
CA CYS A 30 -1.21 14.69 -5.39
C CYS A 30 -2.51 14.73 -4.57
N ALA A 31 -2.42 15.18 -3.31
CA ALA A 31 -3.53 15.21 -2.35
C ALA A 31 -4.20 13.84 -2.08
N LEU A 32 -3.54 12.73 -2.42
CA LEU A 32 -4.02 11.40 -2.06
C LEU A 32 -4.06 11.29 -0.53
N VAL A 33 -5.23 10.98 0.01
CA VAL A 33 -5.40 10.54 1.39
C VAL A 33 -5.57 9.02 1.39
N PHE A 34 -4.62 8.32 1.99
CA PHE A 34 -4.64 6.86 2.11
C PHE A 34 -4.88 6.45 3.55
N THR A 35 -5.92 5.67 3.80
CA THR A 35 -6.25 5.13 5.12
C THR A 35 -6.01 3.62 5.13
N PRO A 36 -4.93 3.12 5.77
CA PRO A 36 -4.57 1.70 5.76
C PRO A 36 -5.67 0.77 6.26
N GLU A 37 -6.45 1.20 7.25
CA GLU A 37 -7.56 0.41 7.80
C GLU A 37 -8.62 0.09 6.73
N LEU A 38 -8.92 1.03 5.83
CA LEU A 38 -9.90 0.82 4.78
C LEU A 38 -9.41 -0.16 3.69
N ALA A 39 -8.09 -0.23 3.49
CA ALA A 39 -7.50 -1.19 2.56
C ALA A 39 -7.69 -2.66 2.99
N ILE A 40 -7.89 -2.89 4.29
CA ILE A 40 -8.08 -4.22 4.87
C ILE A 40 -9.55 -4.65 4.81
N VAL A 41 -10.48 -3.73 5.05
CA VAL A 41 -11.93 -4.03 5.09
C VAL A 41 -12.50 -4.33 3.70
N LYS A 42 -11.91 -3.74 2.64
CA LYS A 42 -12.34 -3.93 1.24
C LYS A 42 -11.16 -4.28 0.34
N PRO A 43 -10.58 -5.50 0.48
CA PRO A 43 -9.33 -5.85 -0.19
C PRO A 43 -9.41 -5.86 -1.72
N ASP A 44 -10.60 -6.13 -2.27
CA ASP A 44 -10.86 -6.21 -3.71
C ASP A 44 -11.40 -4.91 -4.33
N THR A 45 -11.66 -3.87 -3.52
CA THR A 45 -12.20 -2.60 -4.01
C THR A 45 -11.07 -1.59 -4.24
N GLU A 46 -11.03 -0.99 -5.43
CA GLU A 46 -10.15 0.16 -5.78
C GLU A 46 -8.64 -0.08 -5.59
N GLY A 47 -8.17 -1.33 -5.54
CA GLY A 47 -6.73 -1.62 -5.42
C GLY A 47 -6.07 -1.15 -4.12
N ASN A 48 -6.84 -0.81 -3.08
CA ASN A 48 -6.31 -0.28 -1.82
C ASN A 48 -5.40 -1.29 -1.10
N LEU A 49 -5.71 -2.59 -1.14
CA LEU A 49 -4.80 -3.63 -0.62
C LEU A 49 -3.48 -3.65 -1.39
N ARG A 50 -3.52 -3.53 -2.72
CA ARG A 50 -2.29 -3.46 -3.54
C ARG A 50 -1.47 -2.22 -3.22
N ARG A 51 -2.12 -1.07 -3.04
CA ARG A 51 -1.47 0.19 -2.62
C ARG A 51 -0.84 0.06 -1.23
N LEU A 52 -1.52 -0.58 -0.27
CA LEU A 52 -0.96 -0.88 1.04
C LEU A 52 0.30 -1.72 0.92
N MET A 53 0.22 -2.84 0.17
CA MET A 53 1.35 -3.74 -0.03
C MET A 53 2.50 -3.08 -0.81
N PHE A 54 2.20 -2.17 -1.74
CA PHE A 54 3.23 -1.37 -2.42
C PHE A 54 3.99 -0.48 -1.45
N MET A 55 3.29 0.20 -0.53
CA MET A 55 3.93 1.07 0.45
C MET A 55 4.76 0.29 1.48
N THR A 56 4.23 -0.83 1.99
CA THR A 56 4.97 -1.66 2.96
C THR A 56 6.18 -2.37 2.33
N LYS A 57 6.11 -2.74 1.05
CA LYS A 57 7.21 -3.38 0.30
C LYS A 57 8.45 -2.51 0.22
N GLN A 58 8.28 -1.18 0.19
CA GLN A 58 9.37 -0.21 0.19
C GLN A 58 10.16 -0.18 1.50
N ILE A 59 9.53 -0.61 2.60
CA ILE A 59 10.17 -0.74 3.91
C ILE A 59 10.78 -2.14 4.03
N SER A 60 9.97 -3.18 3.78
CA SER A 60 10.41 -4.58 3.87
C SER A 60 9.52 -5.51 3.06
N SER A 61 10.11 -6.22 2.11
CA SER A 61 9.41 -7.24 1.31
C SER A 61 8.98 -8.46 2.15
N SER A 62 9.77 -8.85 3.15
CA SER A 62 9.43 -9.98 4.03
C SER A 62 8.28 -9.65 4.97
N ALA A 63 8.27 -8.45 5.56
CA ALA A 63 7.17 -7.98 6.39
C ALA A 63 5.88 -7.81 5.58
N THR A 64 5.99 -7.34 4.33
CA THR A 64 4.85 -7.23 3.40
C THR A 64 4.25 -8.59 3.08
N LEU A 65 5.10 -9.60 2.85
CA LEU A 65 4.64 -10.97 2.60
C LEU A 65 3.92 -11.54 3.82
N ALA A 66 4.45 -11.35 5.03
CA ALA A 66 3.79 -11.78 6.26
C ALA A 66 2.43 -11.09 6.42
N LEU A 67 2.40 -9.76 6.33
CA LEU A 67 1.18 -8.97 6.43
C LEU A 67 0.12 -9.41 5.40
N TYR A 68 0.48 -9.58 4.13
CA TYR A 68 -0.46 -10.03 3.10
C TYR A 68 -1.09 -11.38 3.43
N ARG A 69 -0.30 -12.32 3.96
CA ARG A 69 -0.81 -13.64 4.36
C ARG A 69 -1.77 -13.53 5.53
N ASP A 70 -1.41 -12.75 6.54
CA ASP A 70 -2.25 -12.55 7.72
C ASP A 70 -3.59 -11.90 7.36
N LEU A 71 -3.58 -10.96 6.39
CA LEU A 71 -4.78 -10.27 5.93
C LEU A 71 -5.68 -11.10 5.01
N THR A 72 -5.11 -12.03 4.23
CA THR A 72 -5.86 -12.72 3.16
C THR A 72 -6.02 -14.23 3.35
N GLY A 73 -5.31 -14.83 4.32
CA GLY A 73 -5.27 -16.27 4.53
C GLY A 73 -4.56 -17.06 3.42
N ARG A 74 -3.94 -16.37 2.44
CA ARG A 74 -3.30 -17.03 1.28
C ARG A 74 -2.03 -17.78 1.65
N SER A 75 -1.70 -18.77 0.82
CA SER A 75 -0.48 -19.55 0.98
C SER A 75 0.78 -18.68 0.79
N LYS A 76 1.91 -19.16 1.32
CA LYS A 76 3.21 -18.49 1.16
C LYS A 76 3.59 -18.33 -0.32
N ALA A 77 3.28 -19.30 -1.16
CA ALA A 77 3.58 -19.28 -2.59
C ALA A 77 2.76 -18.20 -3.33
N GLU A 78 1.46 -18.13 -3.06
CA GLU A 78 0.58 -17.08 -3.62
C GLU A 78 0.99 -15.69 -3.14
N ALA A 79 1.28 -15.54 -1.85
CA ALA A 79 1.73 -14.28 -1.28
C ALA A 79 3.03 -13.80 -1.91
N LYS A 80 4.00 -14.70 -2.11
CA LYS A 80 5.26 -14.38 -2.79
C LYS A 80 5.01 -13.88 -4.21
N LYS A 81 4.23 -14.63 -5.00
CA LYS A 81 3.89 -14.25 -6.39
C LYS A 81 3.18 -12.88 -6.44
N PHE A 82 2.27 -12.63 -5.50
CA PHE A 82 1.58 -11.34 -5.41
C PHE A 82 2.53 -10.19 -5.07
N VAL A 83 3.32 -10.31 -3.99
CA VAL A 83 4.24 -9.25 -3.53
C VAL A 83 5.33 -8.97 -4.55
N GLU A 84 5.87 -9.98 -5.22
CA GLU A 84 6.85 -9.80 -6.30
C GLU A 84 6.25 -9.03 -7.48
N GLY A 85 5.00 -9.33 -7.85
CA GLY A 85 4.27 -8.65 -8.94
C GLY A 85 3.76 -7.24 -8.64
N ILE A 86 3.93 -6.74 -7.41
CA ILE A 86 3.55 -5.37 -7.06
C ILE A 86 4.59 -4.37 -7.58
N THR A 87 4.16 -3.60 -8.58
CA THR A 87 4.83 -2.43 -9.16
C THR A 87 3.91 -1.20 -9.10
N PHE A 88 4.44 -0.01 -9.41
CA PHE A 88 3.63 1.21 -9.49
C PHE A 88 2.55 1.10 -10.57
N GLU A 89 2.88 0.49 -11.70
CA GLU A 89 1.98 0.24 -12.82
C GLU A 89 0.86 -0.73 -12.41
N SER A 90 1.16 -1.72 -11.56
CA SER A 90 0.17 -2.69 -11.07
C SER A 90 -0.86 -2.11 -10.09
N ILE A 91 -0.61 -0.91 -9.55
CA ILE A 91 -1.48 -0.23 -8.58
C ILE A 91 -2.10 1.06 -9.11
N LYS A 92 -1.68 1.51 -10.29
CA LYS A 92 -2.22 2.69 -10.92
C LYS A 92 -3.67 2.39 -11.30
N ILE A 93 -4.61 2.95 -10.54
CA ILE A 93 -6.01 2.94 -10.95
C ILE A 93 -6.09 3.82 -12.20
N THR A 94 -6.23 3.21 -13.37
CA THR A 94 -6.77 3.93 -14.53
C THR A 94 -8.13 4.45 -14.12
N LYS A 95 -8.23 5.76 -13.86
CA LYS A 95 -9.52 6.45 -13.90
C LYS A 95 -10.06 6.20 -15.31
N ALA A 96 -11.06 5.32 -15.43
CA ALA A 96 -11.90 5.24 -16.61
C ALA A 96 -12.73 6.51 -16.71
#